data_AF-A0A954WYM5-F1
#
_entry.id   AF-A0A954WYM5-F1
#
_cell.length_a   1.000
_cell.length_b   1.000
_cell.length_c   1.000
_cell.angle_alpha   90.00
_cell.angle_beta   90.00
_cell.angle_gamma   90.00
#
_symmetry.space_group_name_H-M   'P 1'
#
loop_
_entity.id
_entity.type
_entity.pdbx_description
1 polymer ?
#
loop_
_entity_poly.entity_id
_entity_poly.type
_entity_poly.pdbx_seq_one_letter_code
_entity_poly.pdbx_strand_id
1 'polypeptide(L)'
;MQIGTSDVDARERLTELQCTQMEIVPSEQDRGRAECEADIAIGRLRLFYQTRGAWGDYMANLLNERFDIMVVHTSDMTTAAESSFQAGYNQRMAEYVNATYGASSFESAMEDVETFRMQRYQEYLRNREHA
;
A
#
# COMPACT_ATOMS: atom_id res chain seq x y z
N MET A 1 33.11 -5.56 -2.18
CA MET A 1 32.69 -6.16 -0.90
C MET A 1 32.76 -5.01 0.10
N GLN A 2 31.70 -4.47 0.68
CA GLN A 2 30.44 -5.07 1.14
C GLN A 2 29.21 -4.29 0.65
N ILE A 3 28.13 -5.06 0.46
CA ILE A 3 26.74 -4.69 0.24
C ILE A 3 26.15 -4.43 1.64
N GLY A 4 25.36 -3.38 1.84
CA GLY A 4 24.81 -3.11 3.17
C GLY A 4 23.84 -1.94 3.28
N THR A 5 23.02 -1.68 2.26
CA THR A 5 21.91 -0.72 2.35
C THR A 5 20.77 -1.22 1.47
N SER A 6 20.02 -2.24 1.91
CA SER A 6 18.86 -2.69 1.11
C SER A 6 17.66 -3.20 1.91
N ASP A 7 17.64 -3.04 3.23
CA ASP A 7 16.51 -3.59 4.03
C ASP A 7 15.98 -2.60 5.08
N VAL A 8 16.81 -1.67 5.54
CA VAL A 8 16.41 -0.60 6.47
C VAL A 8 15.66 0.51 5.72
N ASP A 9 16.16 0.95 4.56
CA ASP A 9 15.53 1.98 3.72
C ASP A 9 14.16 1.57 3.16
N ALA A 10 13.96 0.28 2.85
CA ALA A 10 12.68 -0.22 2.34
C ALA A 10 11.61 -0.23 3.45
N ARG A 11 12.00 -0.61 4.67
CA ARG A 11 11.14 -0.56 5.86
C ARG A 11 10.76 0.87 6.25
N GLU A 12 11.71 1.81 6.17
CA GLU A 12 11.42 3.22 6.45
C GLU A 12 10.47 3.83 5.43
N ARG A 13 10.63 3.55 4.13
CA ARG A 13 9.71 4.04 3.08
C ARG A 13 8.29 3.48 3.17
N LEU A 14 8.13 2.21 3.55
CA LEU A 14 6.81 1.63 3.81
C LEU A 14 6.12 2.28 5.02
N THR A 15 6.90 2.77 5.99
CA THR A 15 6.39 3.46 7.19
C THR A 15 6.06 4.94 6.89
N GLU A 16 6.81 5.59 6.00
CA GLU A 16 6.62 7.00 5.62
C GLU A 16 5.36 7.24 4.76
N LEU A 17 4.85 6.22 4.07
CA LEU A 17 3.71 6.38 3.16
C LEU A 17 2.36 6.68 3.84
N GLN A 18 2.23 6.61 5.18
CA GLN A 18 0.94 6.83 5.86
C GLN A 18 0.97 7.70 7.14
N CYS A 19 2.11 8.26 7.57
CA CYS A 19 2.19 8.97 8.85
C CYS A 19 2.58 10.45 8.73
N THR A 20 1.66 11.29 8.27
CA THR A 20 1.69 12.72 8.65
C THR A 20 1.11 12.87 10.06
N GLN A 21 1.98 12.90 11.08
CA GLN A 21 1.75 13.38 12.46
C GLN A 21 0.52 12.84 13.23
N MET A 22 0.16 11.57 13.06
CA MET A 22 -0.78 10.91 14.00
C MET A 22 0.01 10.06 15.01
N GLU A 23 -0.41 10.08 16.27
CA GLU A 23 0.17 9.23 17.32
C GLU A 23 0.03 7.75 16.93
N ILE A 24 1.14 7.01 16.96
CA ILE A 24 1.11 5.56 16.73
C ILE A 24 0.52 4.90 17.97
N VAL A 25 -0.47 4.02 17.77
CA VAL A 25 -1.06 3.18 18.82
C VAL A 25 -0.55 1.75 18.63
N PRO A 26 0.50 1.31 19.36
CA PRO A 26 1.19 0.04 19.08
C PRO A 26 0.27 -1.18 19.17
N SER A 27 -0.66 -1.20 20.11
CA SER A 27 -1.63 -2.30 20.26
C SER A 27 -2.51 -2.46 19.03
N GLU A 28 -2.87 -1.36 18.37
CA GLU A 28 -3.68 -1.41 17.15
C GLU A 28 -2.85 -1.84 15.95
N GLN A 29 -1.58 -1.43 15.89
CA GLN A 29 -0.64 -1.92 14.88
C GLN A 29 -0.43 -3.44 14.98
N ASP A 30 -0.21 -3.95 16.20
CA ASP A 30 -0.09 -5.39 16.46
C ASP A 30 -1.39 -6.13 16.12
N ARG A 31 -2.54 -5.53 16.44
CA ARG A 31 -3.85 -6.06 16.03
C ARG A 31 -3.97 -6.15 14.50
N GLY A 32 -3.53 -5.13 13.78
CA GLY A 32 -3.50 -5.12 12.31
C GLY A 32 -2.65 -6.23 11.72
N ARG A 33 -1.46 -6.46 12.29
CA ARG A 33 -0.58 -7.57 11.90
C ARG A 33 -1.23 -8.92 12.15
N ALA A 34 -1.81 -9.12 13.34
CA ALA A 34 -2.48 -10.37 13.69
C ALA A 34 -3.70 -10.67 12.80
N GLU A 35 -4.49 -9.64 12.45
CA GLU A 35 -5.62 -9.79 11.54
C GLU A 35 -5.17 -10.12 10.11
N CYS A 36 -4.06 -9.53 9.65
CA CYS A 36 -3.45 -9.89 8.37
C CYS A 36 -3.03 -11.37 8.32
N GLU A 37 -2.42 -11.90 9.37
CA GLU A 37 -2.07 -13.33 9.44
C GLU A 37 -3.30 -14.25 9.34
N ALA A 38 -4.41 -13.87 9.99
CA ALA A 38 -5.65 -14.61 9.89
C ALA A 38 -6.22 -14.59 8.45
N ASP A 39 -6.15 -13.44 7.78
CA ASP A 39 -6.60 -13.27 6.41
C ASP A 39 -5.71 -13.98 5.38
N ILE A 40 -4.39 -14.02 5.61
CA ILE A 40 -3.45 -14.85 4.84
C ILE A 40 -3.87 -16.31 4.90
N ALA A 41 -4.19 -16.83 6.08
CA ALA A 41 -4.54 -18.24 6.28
C ALA A 41 -5.82 -18.66 5.51
N ILE A 42 -6.70 -17.71 5.18
CA ILE A 42 -7.96 -17.96 4.45
C ILE A 42 -7.96 -17.38 3.03
N GLY A 43 -6.84 -16.81 2.57
CA GLY A 43 -6.71 -16.22 1.23
C GLY A 43 -7.61 -15.01 0.99
N ARG A 44 -7.74 -14.11 1.98
CA ARG A 44 -8.59 -12.90 1.88
C ARG A 44 -7.82 -11.63 2.17
N LEU A 45 -6.73 -11.42 1.45
CA LEU A 45 -5.88 -10.27 1.66
C LEU A 45 -6.56 -8.95 1.29
N ARG A 46 -6.15 -7.89 2.01
CA ARG A 46 -6.68 -6.55 1.88
C ARG A 46 -5.54 -5.55 1.79
N LEU A 47 -5.77 -4.42 1.13
CA LEU A 47 -4.91 -3.25 1.20
C LEU A 47 -5.76 -2.05 1.60
N PHE A 48 -5.45 -1.43 2.74
CA PHE A 48 -6.12 -0.21 3.18
C PHE A 48 -5.41 0.99 2.58
N TYR A 49 -6.07 1.69 1.68
CA TYR A 49 -5.43 2.81 0.99
C TYR A 49 -6.43 3.89 0.62
N GLN A 50 -5.99 5.13 0.75
CA GLN A 50 -6.77 6.27 0.33
C GLN A 50 -6.61 6.46 -1.18
N THR A 51 -7.56 5.94 -1.96
CA THR A 51 -7.60 6.16 -3.41
C THR A 51 -8.98 6.64 -3.85
N ARG A 52 -9.03 7.41 -4.94
CA ARG A 52 -10.26 7.86 -5.59
C ARG A 52 -10.08 7.95 -7.10
N GLY A 53 -11.15 7.69 -7.84
CA GLY A 53 -11.18 7.82 -9.30
C GLY A 53 -10.31 6.80 -10.02
N ALA A 54 -10.00 7.07 -11.30
CA ALA A 54 -9.47 6.08 -12.23
C ALA A 54 -8.16 5.39 -11.80
N TRP A 55 -7.28 6.06 -11.05
CA TRP A 55 -6.05 5.42 -10.56
C TRP A 55 -6.30 4.49 -9.36
N GLY A 56 -7.34 4.76 -8.57
CA GLY A 56 -7.79 3.86 -7.51
C GLY A 56 -8.38 2.57 -8.09
N ASP A 57 -9.19 2.69 -9.15
CA ASP A 57 -9.75 1.54 -9.86
C ASP A 57 -8.63 0.70 -10.51
N TYR A 58 -7.66 1.36 -11.13
CA TYR A 58 -6.48 0.69 -11.70
C TYR A 58 -5.70 -0.08 -10.62
N MET A 59 -5.43 0.53 -9.47
CA MET A 59 -4.73 -0.12 -8.37
C MET A 59 -5.50 -1.33 -7.84
N ALA A 60 -6.82 -1.22 -7.67
CA ALA A 60 -7.66 -2.32 -7.20
C ALA A 60 -7.61 -3.51 -8.15
N ASN A 61 -7.74 -3.26 -9.46
CA ASN A 61 -7.67 -4.32 -10.48
C ASN A 61 -6.27 -4.95 -10.52
N LEU A 62 -5.21 -4.14 -10.54
CA LEU A 62 -3.83 -4.61 -10.63
C LEU A 62 -3.47 -5.54 -9.46
N LEU A 63 -3.80 -5.12 -8.23
CA LEU A 63 -3.46 -5.89 -7.03
C LEU A 63 -4.34 -7.13 -6.87
N ASN A 64 -5.60 -7.09 -7.31
CA ASN A 64 -6.44 -8.27 -7.38
C ASN A 64 -5.90 -9.28 -8.40
N GLU A 65 -5.57 -8.84 -9.61
CA GLU A 65 -5.05 -9.72 -10.66
C GLU A 65 -3.70 -10.35 -10.32
N ARG A 66 -2.79 -9.60 -9.69
CA ARG A 66 -1.44 -10.08 -9.38
C ARG A 66 -1.37 -10.92 -8.11
N PHE A 67 -2.14 -10.56 -7.09
CA PHE A 67 -1.94 -11.06 -5.72
C PHE A 67 -3.23 -11.48 -5.01
N ASP A 68 -4.38 -11.41 -5.68
CA ASP A 68 -5.72 -11.63 -5.08
C ASP A 68 -6.00 -10.73 -3.87
N ILE A 69 -5.51 -9.50 -3.93
CA ILE A 69 -5.71 -8.49 -2.87
C ILE A 69 -6.92 -7.63 -3.18
N MET A 70 -7.81 -7.47 -2.20
CA MET A 70 -8.90 -6.50 -2.25
C MET A 70 -8.44 -5.13 -1.71
N VAL A 71 -8.56 -4.07 -2.51
CA VAL A 71 -8.33 -2.71 -2.02
C VAL A 71 -9.54 -2.22 -1.23
N VAL A 72 -9.31 -1.84 0.02
CA VAL A 72 -10.28 -1.19 0.90
C VAL A 72 -10.01 0.31 0.87
N HIS A 73 -10.90 1.05 0.22
CA HIS A 73 -10.78 2.50 0.10
C HIS A 73 -11.08 3.18 1.44
N THR A 74 -10.10 3.90 1.99
CA THR A 74 -10.23 4.59 3.28
C THR A 74 -10.46 6.09 3.12
N SER A 75 -11.01 6.70 4.18
CA SER A 75 -11.30 8.14 4.26
C SER A 75 -10.08 8.94 4.72
N ASP A 76 -10.05 10.24 4.40
CA ASP A 76 -9.16 11.22 5.03
C ASP A 76 -9.49 11.45 6.51
N MET A 77 -10.73 11.16 6.91
CA MET A 77 -11.15 11.17 8.31
C MET A 77 -10.93 9.79 8.92
N THR A 78 -9.78 9.61 9.58
CA THR A 78 -9.40 8.37 10.29
C THR A 78 -8.89 8.70 11.69
N THR A 79 -9.06 7.76 12.63
CA THR A 79 -8.50 7.86 13.98
C THR A 79 -7.07 7.33 14.04
N ALA A 80 -6.31 7.72 15.07
CA ALA A 80 -4.95 7.20 15.29
C ALA A 80 -4.91 5.67 15.42
N ALA A 81 -5.93 5.12 16.08
CA ALA A 81 -6.13 3.68 16.21
C ALA A 81 -6.33 3.00 14.84
N GLU A 82 -7.25 3.53 14.01
CA GLU A 82 -7.51 2.99 12.68
C GLU A 82 -6.28 3.10 11.77
N SER A 83 -5.59 4.23 11.77
CA SER A 83 -4.35 4.41 10.99
C SER A 83 -3.26 3.43 11.41
N SER A 84 -3.09 3.23 12.73
CA SER A 84 -2.10 2.29 13.27
C SER A 84 -2.42 0.85 12.88
N PHE A 85 -3.70 0.47 12.97
CA PHE A 85 -4.19 -0.83 12.52
C PHE A 85 -3.92 -1.06 11.02
N GLN A 86 -4.29 -0.10 10.18
CA GLN A 86 -4.10 -0.18 8.72
C GLN A 86 -2.62 -0.29 8.36
N ALA A 87 -1.74 0.48 9.02
CA ALA A 87 -0.31 0.40 8.81
C ALA A 87 0.26 -0.98 9.19
N GLY A 88 -0.14 -1.52 10.34
CA GLY A 88 0.28 -2.86 10.77
C GLY A 88 -0.18 -3.95 9.80
N TYR A 89 -1.42 -3.87 9.34
CA TYR A 89 -1.98 -4.80 8.35
C TYR A 89 -1.23 -4.71 7.02
N ASN A 90 -1.13 -3.51 6.45
CA ASN A 90 -0.52 -3.26 5.14
C ASN A 90 0.95 -3.71 5.11
N GLN A 91 1.71 -3.41 6.18
CA GLN A 91 3.09 -3.85 6.29
C GLN A 91 3.19 -5.39 6.22
N ARG A 92 2.39 -6.10 7.02
CA ARG A 92 2.47 -7.55 7.07
C ARG A 92 2.04 -8.20 5.76
N MET A 93 1.03 -7.62 5.11
CA MET A 93 0.57 -8.04 3.79
C MET A 93 1.69 -7.86 2.74
N ALA A 94 2.36 -6.71 2.71
CA ALA A 94 3.46 -6.47 1.78
C ALA A 94 4.62 -7.46 1.99
N GLU A 95 4.98 -7.73 3.24
CA GLU A 95 5.97 -8.75 3.60
C GLU A 95 5.57 -10.15 3.10
N TYR A 96 4.28 -10.52 3.23
CA TYR A 96 3.76 -11.78 2.72
C TYR A 96 3.81 -11.86 1.19
N VAL A 97 3.40 -10.79 0.49
CA VAL A 97 3.47 -10.71 -0.98
C VAL A 97 4.91 -10.89 -1.45
N ASN A 98 5.86 -10.17 -0.85
CA ASN A 98 7.27 -10.26 -1.23
C ASN A 98 7.87 -11.65 -0.94
N ALA A 99 7.46 -12.28 0.16
CA ALA A 99 7.88 -13.65 0.47
C ALA A 99 7.29 -14.68 -0.51
N THR A 100 6.06 -14.46 -1.00
CA THR A 100 5.30 -15.42 -1.82
C THR A 100 5.60 -15.29 -3.31
N TYR A 101 5.66 -14.06 -3.82
CA TYR A 101 5.74 -13.77 -5.26
C TYR A 101 7.13 -13.31 -5.72
N GLY A 102 8.04 -13.07 -4.77
CA GLY A 102 9.41 -12.64 -5.03
C GLY A 102 9.71 -11.29 -4.39
N ALA A 103 10.99 -11.06 -4.07
CA ALA A 103 11.43 -9.82 -3.46
C ALA A 103 10.99 -8.60 -4.29
N SER A 104 10.50 -7.57 -3.59
CA SER A 104 10.03 -6.31 -4.18
C SER A 104 8.80 -6.41 -5.10
N SER A 105 8.05 -7.53 -5.05
CA SER A 105 6.84 -7.71 -5.88
C SER A 105 5.74 -6.70 -5.55
N PHE A 106 5.52 -6.41 -4.27
CA PHE A 106 4.53 -5.42 -3.85
C PHE A 106 4.95 -4.01 -4.30
N GLU A 107 6.20 -3.64 -4.05
CA GLU A 107 6.79 -2.35 -4.41
C GLU A 107 6.72 -2.13 -5.92
N SER A 108 7.06 -3.15 -6.72
CA SER A 108 6.95 -3.08 -8.19
C SER A 108 5.51 -2.84 -8.66
N ALA A 109 4.50 -3.45 -8.02
CA ALA A 109 3.11 -3.16 -8.35
C ALA A 109 2.71 -1.73 -7.98
N MET A 110 3.21 -1.20 -6.86
CA MET A 110 2.96 0.19 -6.47
C MET A 110 3.67 1.20 -7.41
N GLU A 111 4.83 0.85 -7.95
CA GLU A 111 5.52 1.65 -8.98
C GLU A 111 4.72 1.72 -10.29
N ASP A 112 4.06 0.62 -10.70
CA ASP A 112 3.17 0.61 -11.86
C ASP A 112 1.97 1.55 -11.65
N VAL A 113 1.39 1.55 -10.44
CA VAL A 113 0.29 2.46 -10.05
C VAL A 113 0.75 3.92 -10.11
N GLU A 114 1.92 4.23 -9.58
CA GLU A 114 2.46 5.59 -9.60
C GLU A 114 2.76 6.05 -11.04
N THR A 115 3.30 5.16 -11.86
CA THR A 115 3.53 5.43 -13.29
C THR A 115 2.22 5.74 -14.01
N PHE A 116 1.17 4.94 -13.78
CA PHE A 116 -0.16 5.19 -14.33
C PHE A 116 -0.71 6.55 -13.87
N ARG A 117 -0.61 6.84 -12.57
CA ARG A 117 -1.08 8.12 -11.99
C ARG A 117 -0.40 9.31 -12.65
N MET A 118 0.92 9.25 -12.82
CA MET A 118 1.70 10.30 -13.44
C MET A 118 1.37 10.48 -14.93
N GLN A 119 1.21 9.40 -15.69
CA GLN A 119 0.80 9.47 -17.10
C GLN A 119 -0.56 10.17 -17.26
N ARG A 120 -1.56 9.79 -16.45
CA ARG A 120 -2.89 10.40 -16.49
C ARG A 120 -2.87 11.87 -16.09
N TYR A 121 -2.05 12.25 -15.12
CA TYR A 121 -1.87 13.64 -14.74
C TYR A 121 -1.25 14.47 -15.88
N GLN A 122 -0.24 13.94 -16.55
CA GLN A 122 0.39 14.62 -17.71
C GLN A 122 -0.58 14.77 -18.89
N GLU A 123 -1.41 13.75 -19.16
CA GLU A 123 -2.50 13.87 -20.16
C GLU A 123 -3.49 14.98 -19.81
N TYR A 124 -3.91 15.05 -18.54
CA TYR A 124 -4.81 16.11 -18.08
C TYR A 124 -4.20 17.50 -18.29
N LEU A 125 -2.92 17.70 -17.96
CA LEU A 125 -2.24 18.98 -18.16
C LEU A 125 -2.19 19.37 -19.64
N ARG A 126 -1.78 18.44 -20.53
CA ARG A 126 -1.77 18.68 -21.98
C ARG A 126 -3.15 19.07 -22.52
N ASN A 127 -4.19 18.36 -22.10
CA ASN A 127 -5.56 18.65 -22.56
C ASN A 127 -6.06 20.02 -22.06
N ARG A 128 -5.54 20.52 -20.94
CA ARG A 128 -5.90 21.83 -20.38
C ARG A 128 -5.14 22.99 -21.04
N GLU A 129 -3.95 22.74 -21.58
CA GLU A 129 -3.17 23.74 -22.34
C GLU A 129 -3.69 23.95 -23.78
N HIS A 130 -4.43 22.97 -24.30
CA HIS A 130 -5.04 23.00 -25.63
C HIS A 130 -6.54 23.36 -25.63
N ALA A 131 -7.11 23.66 -24.46
CA ALA A 131 -8.50 24.11 -24.27
C ALA A 131 -8.57 25.62 -24.04
#